data_AF-A0A5S6PKC2-F1
#
_entry.id   AF-A0A5S6PKC2-F1
#
_cell.length_a   1.000
_cell.length_b   1.000
_cell.length_c   1.000
_cell.angle_alpha   90.00
_cell.angle_beta   90.00
_cell.angle_gamma   90.00
#
_symmetry.space_group_name_H-M   'P 1'
#
loop_
_entity.id
_entity.type
_entity.pdbx_description
1 polymer ?
#
loop_
_entity_poly.entity_id
_entity_poly.type
_entity_poly.pdbx_seq_one_letter_code
_entity_poly.pdbx_strand_id
1 'polypeptide(L)'
;MFENATIICTSYTKWYRKSASGVQGKDVVQFLRDACNRRKDIDIDIEALLNDTVGTLMACAFKENTCQIGVILGTGTNACYMEKLSNCPKFKKFKFHDDKYPKEMIINMEWGAFGDDGCLDFIRTIYDSQVDERTINPGFHIFEKMISGMYMGELKTMQILEDIGVENITIQDCEIVAYVCSVISTRAAHLTAAGITCLLNRLQKPYVTVGIDGSLFRFHPHFARIMDQKIDQLLPKNLEYQLMLSEDGSGRGAALVAAVARRIKREAREMSKIN
;
A
#
# COMPACT_ATOMS: atom_id res chain seq x y z
N MET A 1 20.43 -12.42 14.80
CA MET A 1 19.04 -12.50 15.32
C MET A 1 17.95 -12.66 14.24
N PHE A 2 18.26 -12.54 12.93
CA PHE A 2 17.29 -12.74 11.83
C PHE A 2 17.50 -14.04 11.04
N GLU A 3 18.33 -14.97 11.50
CA GLU A 3 18.67 -16.18 10.72
C GLU A 3 17.49 -17.12 10.48
N ASN A 4 16.39 -16.99 11.23
CA ASN A 4 15.21 -17.87 11.12
C ASN A 4 13.88 -17.08 11.03
N ALA A 5 13.86 -15.92 10.36
CA ALA A 5 12.59 -15.25 10.07
C ALA A 5 11.88 -15.93 8.88
N THR A 6 10.92 -16.80 9.17
CA THR A 6 10.01 -17.39 8.16
C THR A 6 8.95 -16.36 7.79
N ILE A 7 8.80 -16.08 6.49
CA ILE A 7 7.78 -15.14 6.00
C ILE A 7 6.58 -15.93 5.49
N ILE A 8 5.51 -15.90 6.28
CA ILE A 8 4.31 -16.70 6.05
C ILE A 8 3.28 -15.87 5.28
N CYS A 9 2.71 -16.43 4.21
CA CYS A 9 1.52 -15.86 3.58
C CYS A 9 0.33 -15.97 4.56
N THR A 10 -0.09 -14.85 5.14
CA THR A 10 -1.15 -14.82 6.18
C THR A 10 -2.54 -14.94 5.57
N SER A 11 -2.80 -14.18 4.51
CA SER A 11 -4.07 -14.18 3.77
C SER A 11 -3.84 -13.74 2.33
N TYR A 12 -4.74 -14.14 1.43
CA TYR A 12 -4.77 -13.62 0.07
C TYR A 12 -5.63 -12.36 0.00
N THR A 13 -5.18 -11.39 -0.77
CA THR A 13 -5.96 -10.23 -1.21
C THR A 13 -6.00 -10.21 -2.75
N LYS A 14 -6.88 -9.39 -3.34
CA LYS A 14 -6.99 -9.23 -4.80
C LYS A 14 -7.23 -10.58 -5.50
N TRP A 15 -6.78 -10.75 -6.74
CA TRP A 15 -7.11 -11.93 -7.56
C TRP A 15 -6.36 -13.23 -7.22
N TYR A 16 -5.39 -13.19 -6.30
CA TYR A 16 -4.47 -14.32 -6.04
C TYR A 16 -5.15 -15.59 -5.50
N ARG A 17 -6.28 -15.46 -4.78
CA ARG A 17 -7.01 -16.61 -4.23
C ARG A 17 -7.48 -17.61 -5.30
N LYS A 18 -7.73 -17.14 -6.53
CA LYS A 18 -8.16 -18.00 -7.65
C LYS A 18 -6.99 -18.63 -8.43
N SER A 19 -5.77 -18.11 -8.25
CA SER A 19 -4.63 -18.45 -9.12
C SER A 19 -3.52 -19.25 -8.42
N ALA A 20 -3.48 -19.25 -7.09
CA ALA A 20 -2.46 -19.97 -6.33
C ALA A 20 -3.09 -20.65 -5.12
N SER A 21 -3.43 -21.94 -5.22
CA SER A 21 -3.91 -22.75 -4.09
C SER A 21 -2.75 -23.29 -3.25
N GLY A 22 -2.96 -23.45 -1.94
CA GLY A 22 -1.99 -24.09 -1.03
C GLY A 22 -0.81 -23.22 -0.54
N VAL A 23 -0.84 -21.90 -0.75
CA VAL A 23 0.24 -20.98 -0.32
C VAL A 23 -0.04 -20.33 1.04
N GLN A 24 -1.31 -20.17 1.41
CA GLN A 24 -1.66 -19.62 2.73
C GLN A 24 -1.09 -20.47 3.87
N GLY A 25 -0.48 -19.81 4.85
CA GLY A 25 0.20 -20.46 5.97
C GLY A 25 1.57 -21.05 5.63
N LYS A 26 2.10 -20.83 4.42
CA LYS A 26 3.40 -21.37 3.97
C LYS A 26 4.46 -20.28 3.80
N ASP A 27 5.72 -20.68 3.86
CA ASP A 27 6.87 -19.83 3.58
C ASP A 27 7.00 -19.62 2.07
N VAL A 28 6.66 -18.42 1.62
CA VAL A 28 6.69 -18.06 0.19
C VAL A 28 8.11 -17.91 -0.34
N VAL A 29 9.07 -17.56 0.51
CA VAL A 29 10.48 -17.47 0.14
C VAL A 29 11.02 -18.87 -0.16
N GLN A 30 10.66 -19.86 0.67
CA GLN A 30 11.07 -21.24 0.41
C GLN A 30 10.48 -21.76 -0.91
N PHE A 31 9.21 -21.49 -1.20
CA PHE A 31 8.62 -21.89 -2.48
C PHE A 31 9.32 -21.26 -3.69
N LEU A 32 9.72 -19.99 -3.59
CA LEU A 32 10.49 -19.33 -4.64
C LEU A 32 11.89 -19.95 -4.78
N ARG A 33 12.59 -20.24 -3.66
CA ARG A 33 13.89 -20.94 -3.69
C ARG A 33 13.76 -22.31 -4.34
N ASP A 34 12.77 -23.10 -3.96
CA ASP A 34 12.53 -24.43 -4.53
C ASP A 34 12.23 -24.33 -6.03
N ALA A 35 11.50 -23.31 -6.46
CA ALA A 35 11.22 -23.05 -7.87
C ALA A 35 12.48 -22.66 -8.66
N CYS A 36 13.33 -21.80 -8.10
CA CYS A 36 14.63 -21.45 -8.68
C CYS A 36 15.57 -22.66 -8.74
N ASN A 37 15.65 -23.47 -7.69
CA ASN A 37 16.51 -24.67 -7.66
C ASN A 37 16.10 -25.73 -8.69
N ARG A 38 14.83 -25.77 -9.10
CA ARG A 38 14.37 -26.65 -10.21
C ARG A 38 14.87 -26.18 -11.58
N ARG A 39 15.32 -24.93 -11.71
CA ARG A 39 15.83 -24.31 -12.94
C ARG A 39 17.36 -24.28 -12.90
N LYS A 40 18.02 -25.04 -13.77
CA LYS A 40 19.49 -25.09 -13.84
C LYS A 40 20.12 -23.88 -14.56
N ASP A 41 19.31 -23.04 -15.17
CA ASP A 41 19.68 -21.85 -15.95
C ASP A 41 19.66 -20.56 -15.12
N ILE A 42 19.29 -20.64 -13.83
CA ILE A 42 19.09 -19.47 -12.96
C ILE A 42 19.87 -19.66 -11.66
N ASP A 43 20.70 -18.68 -11.33
CA ASP A 43 21.34 -18.55 -10.02
C ASP A 43 20.89 -17.23 -9.36
N ILE A 44 19.98 -17.33 -8.39
CA ILE A 44 19.36 -16.19 -7.70
C ILE A 44 19.40 -16.42 -6.20
N ASP A 45 19.95 -15.45 -5.48
CA ASP A 45 19.89 -15.38 -4.01
C ASP A 45 18.74 -14.46 -3.58
N ILE A 46 17.83 -14.97 -2.75
CA ILE A 46 16.69 -14.20 -2.25
C ILE A 46 17.11 -13.48 -0.97
N GLU A 47 17.45 -12.21 -1.11
CA GLU A 47 17.99 -11.38 -0.02
C GLU A 47 16.92 -10.74 0.87
N ALA A 48 15.81 -10.31 0.27
CA ALA A 48 14.76 -9.58 0.95
C ALA A 48 13.38 -9.88 0.33
N LEU A 49 12.36 -9.82 1.17
CA LEU A 49 10.95 -9.81 0.78
C LEU A 49 10.28 -8.63 1.49
N LEU A 50 9.51 -7.85 0.75
CA LEU A 50 8.93 -6.60 1.19
C LEU A 50 7.56 -6.39 0.55
N ASN A 51 6.75 -5.55 1.20
CA ASN A 51 5.48 -5.08 0.64
C ASN A 51 5.73 -3.95 -0.38
N ASP A 52 4.83 -3.79 -1.35
CA ASP A 52 4.89 -2.77 -2.40
C ASP A 52 4.93 -1.34 -1.82
N THR A 53 4.17 -1.05 -0.76
CA THR A 53 4.23 0.24 -0.05
C THR A 53 5.62 0.53 0.51
N VAL A 54 6.31 -0.49 1.04
CA VAL A 54 7.68 -0.38 1.57
C VAL A 54 8.65 -0.12 0.44
N GLY A 55 8.48 -0.79 -0.70
CA GLY A 55 9.24 -0.50 -1.91
C GLY A 55 9.08 0.96 -2.34
N THR A 56 7.84 1.42 -2.44
CA THR A 56 7.51 2.81 -2.78
C THR A 56 8.14 3.81 -1.81
N LEU A 57 8.04 3.58 -0.49
CA LEU A 57 8.69 4.43 0.51
C LEU A 57 10.20 4.49 0.27
N MET A 58 10.86 3.34 0.10
CA MET A 58 12.32 3.26 -0.06
C MET A 58 12.80 3.91 -1.36
N ALA A 59 12.05 3.74 -2.46
CA ALA A 59 12.38 4.35 -3.74
C ALA A 59 12.26 5.89 -3.69
N CYS A 60 11.24 6.42 -3.02
CA CYS A 60 11.07 7.85 -2.80
C CYS A 60 12.11 8.40 -1.81
N ALA A 61 12.35 7.70 -0.70
CA ALA A 61 13.32 8.08 0.32
C ALA A 61 14.77 8.15 -0.21
N PHE A 62 15.10 7.35 -1.23
CA PHE A 62 16.39 7.43 -1.89
C PHE A 62 16.60 8.73 -2.68
N LYS A 63 15.53 9.34 -3.17
CA LYS A 63 15.56 10.62 -3.89
C LYS A 63 15.34 11.80 -2.95
N GLU A 64 14.46 11.64 -1.97
CA GLU A 64 13.99 12.67 -1.06
C GLU A 64 14.00 12.15 0.38
N ASN A 65 15.01 12.55 1.16
CA ASN A 65 15.26 12.03 2.51
C ASN A 65 14.12 12.33 3.50
N THR A 66 13.25 13.30 3.19
CA THR A 66 12.05 13.60 3.99
C THR A 66 10.90 12.60 3.77
N CYS A 67 11.05 11.62 2.86
CA CYS A 67 10.03 10.60 2.64
C CYS A 67 9.92 9.63 3.81
N GLN A 68 8.76 9.62 4.46
CA GLN A 68 8.49 8.80 5.66
C GLN A 68 7.22 7.97 5.56
N ILE A 69 6.45 8.14 4.48
CA ILE A 69 5.21 7.41 4.20
C ILE A 69 5.28 6.90 2.76
N GLY A 70 4.90 5.64 2.54
CA GLY A 70 4.71 5.06 1.22
C GLY A 70 3.27 4.60 1.06
N VAL A 71 2.60 5.00 -0.02
CA VAL A 71 1.18 4.71 -0.29
C VAL A 71 1.03 4.07 -1.66
N ILE A 72 0.17 3.06 -1.74
CA ILE A 72 -0.28 2.47 -3.01
C ILE A 72 -1.74 2.85 -3.23
N LEU A 73 -2.05 3.38 -4.42
CA LEU A 73 -3.39 3.76 -4.88
C LEU A 73 -3.61 3.21 -6.30
N GLY A 74 -4.10 1.98 -6.41
CA GLY A 74 -4.35 1.31 -7.69
C GLY A 74 -5.47 0.28 -7.58
N THR A 75 -5.22 -0.94 -8.07
CA THR A 75 -6.15 -2.09 -7.91
C THR A 75 -6.40 -2.47 -6.44
N GLY A 76 -5.51 -2.04 -5.55
CA GLY A 76 -5.77 -2.03 -4.11
C GLY A 76 -5.24 -0.73 -3.51
N THR A 77 -5.40 -0.58 -2.20
CA THR A 77 -4.76 0.50 -1.45
C THR A 77 -4.13 0.00 -0.16
N ASN A 78 -2.91 0.48 0.08
CA ASN A 78 -2.19 0.22 1.31
C ASN A 78 -1.26 1.40 1.63
N ALA A 79 -0.78 1.48 2.87
CA ALA A 79 0.30 2.37 3.25
C ALA A 79 1.30 1.71 4.21
N CYS A 80 2.51 2.24 4.22
CA CYS A 80 3.48 2.03 5.28
C CYS A 80 4.05 3.37 5.74
N TYR A 81 4.62 3.41 6.94
CA TYR A 81 5.29 4.60 7.47
C TYR A 81 6.44 4.23 8.40
N MET A 82 7.33 5.18 8.65
CA MET A 82 8.44 5.03 9.61
C MET A 82 7.96 5.31 11.05
N GLU A 83 7.92 4.29 11.92
CA GLU A 83 7.47 4.42 13.31
C GLU A 83 8.64 4.26 14.30
N LYS A 84 8.57 4.96 15.43
CA LYS A 84 9.52 4.81 16.54
C LYS A 84 9.29 3.47 17.23
N LEU A 85 10.36 2.72 17.50
CA LEU A 85 10.27 1.44 18.20
C LEU A 85 9.67 1.56 19.62
N SER A 86 9.80 2.73 20.26
CA SER A 86 9.14 3.02 21.55
C SER A 86 7.61 2.93 21.47
N ASN A 87 7.03 3.11 20.29
CA ASN A 87 5.60 3.02 20.03
C ASN A 87 5.15 1.60 19.63
N CYS A 88 6.06 0.63 19.57
CA CYS A 88 5.81 -0.73 19.13
C CYS A 88 5.92 -1.73 20.30
N PRO A 89 4.92 -1.83 21.19
CA PRO A 89 5.00 -2.68 22.39
C PRO A 89 5.19 -4.17 22.04
N LYS A 90 4.66 -4.62 20.90
CA LYS A 90 4.83 -6.01 20.39
C LYS A 90 6.29 -6.36 20.09
N PHE A 91 7.16 -5.36 19.90
CA PHE A 91 8.58 -5.56 19.59
C PHE A 91 9.51 -5.54 20.80
N LYS A 92 9.01 -5.20 22.01
CA LYS A 92 9.82 -5.18 23.24
C LYS A 92 10.54 -6.51 23.51
N LYS A 93 9.92 -7.64 23.14
CA LYS A 93 10.48 -8.99 23.31
C LYS A 93 11.74 -9.26 22.46
N PHE A 94 11.96 -8.52 21.38
CA PHE A 94 13.10 -8.72 20.48
C PHE A 94 14.35 -7.94 20.87
N LYS A 95 14.28 -7.13 21.94
CA LYS A 95 15.42 -6.36 22.47
C LYS A 95 16.14 -5.48 21.43
N PHE A 96 15.42 -4.95 20.45
CA PHE A 96 15.98 -4.01 19.46
C PHE A 96 16.56 -2.73 20.09
N HIS A 97 16.23 -2.42 21.35
CA HIS A 97 16.86 -1.31 22.07
C HIS A 97 18.37 -1.52 22.27
N ASP A 98 18.83 -2.77 22.35
CA ASP A 98 20.22 -3.12 22.68
C ASP A 98 21.13 -3.20 21.45
N ASP A 99 20.57 -3.13 20.23
CA ASP A 99 21.35 -3.20 19.00
C ASP A 99 21.91 -1.84 18.56
N LYS A 100 22.83 -1.85 17.59
CA LYS A 100 23.46 -0.65 17.02
C LYS A 100 22.61 0.10 15.99
N TYR A 101 21.41 -0.40 15.65
CA TYR A 101 20.61 0.11 14.55
C TYR A 101 19.67 1.25 15.01
N PRO A 102 19.18 2.08 14.06
CA PRO A 102 18.22 3.15 14.36
C PRO A 102 16.98 2.63 15.10
N LYS A 103 16.44 3.44 16.01
CA LYS A 103 15.27 3.06 16.82
C LYS A 103 13.94 3.39 16.14
N GLU A 104 13.91 3.28 14.82
CA GLU A 104 12.74 3.44 13.97
C GLU A 104 12.61 2.20 13.06
N MET A 105 11.38 1.86 12.68
CA MET A 105 11.08 0.71 11.83
C MET A 105 9.92 1.05 10.91
N ILE A 106 10.00 0.60 9.65
CA ILE A 106 8.89 0.72 8.71
C ILE A 106 7.79 -0.25 9.13
N ILE A 107 6.59 0.29 9.35
CA ILE A 107 5.38 -0.48 9.65
C ILE A 107 4.51 -0.50 8.40
N ASN A 108 4.32 -1.70 7.83
CA ASN A 108 3.28 -1.94 6.85
C ASN A 108 1.93 -2.00 7.56
N MET A 109 1.02 -1.09 7.20
CA MET A 109 -0.26 -0.95 7.89
C MET A 109 -1.27 -2.00 7.49
N GLU A 110 -1.22 -2.47 6.24
CA GLU A 110 -2.33 -3.22 5.62
C GLU A 110 -3.67 -2.52 5.88
N TRP A 111 -3.70 -1.19 5.67
CA TRP A 111 -4.82 -0.33 6.10
C TRP A 111 -6.14 -0.62 5.37
N GLY A 112 -6.12 -1.46 4.34
CA GLY A 112 -7.31 -1.85 3.59
C GLY A 112 -8.33 -2.55 4.47
N ALA A 113 -7.88 -3.24 5.53
CA ALA A 113 -8.72 -3.93 6.51
C ALA A 113 -9.36 -3.00 7.56
N PHE A 114 -9.11 -1.69 7.52
CA PHE A 114 -9.75 -0.75 8.42
C PHE A 114 -11.28 -0.73 8.19
N GLY A 115 -12.06 -0.90 9.26
CA GLY A 115 -13.51 -1.00 9.19
C GLY A 115 -14.07 -2.42 9.10
N ASP A 116 -13.23 -3.46 9.00
CA ASP A 116 -13.68 -4.86 8.98
C ASP A 116 -14.38 -5.28 10.29
N ASP A 117 -14.16 -4.55 11.39
CA ASP A 117 -14.84 -4.72 12.68
C ASP A 117 -16.17 -3.93 12.79
N GLY A 118 -16.61 -3.28 11.72
CA GLY A 118 -17.83 -2.48 11.66
C GLY A 118 -17.65 -1.03 12.10
N CYS A 119 -16.45 -0.59 12.49
CA CYS A 119 -16.24 0.80 12.96
C CYS A 119 -16.49 1.86 11.88
N LEU A 120 -16.54 1.48 10.60
CA LEU A 120 -16.84 2.35 9.46
C LEU A 120 -18.28 2.21 8.94
N ASP A 121 -19.16 1.45 9.59
CA ASP A 121 -20.52 1.21 9.07
C ASP A 121 -21.35 2.49 8.91
N PHE A 122 -21.06 3.52 9.71
CA PHE A 122 -21.73 4.82 9.63
C PHE A 122 -21.44 5.62 8.34
N ILE A 123 -20.38 5.27 7.60
CA ILE A 123 -20.04 5.89 6.30
C ILE A 123 -20.32 4.97 5.11
N ARG A 124 -20.72 3.71 5.37
CA ARG A 124 -21.04 2.75 4.32
C ARG A 124 -22.46 3.01 3.80
N THR A 125 -22.58 2.95 2.48
CA THR A 125 -23.87 3.02 1.78
C THR A 125 -24.36 1.62 1.44
N ILE A 126 -25.64 1.52 1.04
CA ILE A 126 -26.19 0.27 0.49
C ILE A 126 -25.40 -0.25 -0.71
N TYR A 127 -24.77 0.64 -1.49
CA TYR A 127 -23.96 0.27 -2.65
C TYR A 127 -22.63 -0.34 -2.23
N ASP A 128 -22.01 0.17 -1.16
CA ASP A 128 -20.79 -0.41 -0.61
C ASP A 128 -21.03 -1.83 -0.11
N SER A 129 -22.17 -2.08 0.55
CA SER A 129 -22.59 -3.42 0.97
C SER A 129 -22.82 -4.36 -0.21
N GLN A 130 -23.51 -3.89 -1.26
CA GLN A 130 -23.72 -4.68 -2.48
C GLN A 130 -22.42 -5.02 -3.22
N VAL A 131 -21.45 -4.09 -3.25
CA VAL A 131 -20.11 -4.36 -3.81
C VAL A 131 -19.40 -5.41 -2.96
N ASP A 132 -19.38 -5.22 -1.64
CA ASP A 132 -18.75 -6.14 -0.68
C ASP A 132 -19.26 -7.59 -0.82
N GLU A 133 -20.59 -7.77 -0.83
CA GLU A 133 -21.26 -9.07 -0.98
C GLU A 133 -20.90 -9.81 -2.28
N ARG A 134 -20.61 -9.06 -3.35
CA ARG A 134 -20.28 -9.61 -4.68
C ARG A 134 -18.79 -9.82 -4.89
N THR A 135 -17.96 -9.41 -3.93
CA THR A 135 -16.52 -9.64 -4.00
C THR A 135 -16.13 -11.06 -3.59
N ILE A 136 -14.87 -11.42 -3.86
CA ILE A 136 -14.30 -12.71 -3.46
C ILE A 136 -14.07 -12.85 -1.94
N ASN A 137 -14.21 -11.76 -1.20
CA ASN A 137 -13.95 -11.66 0.23
C ASN A 137 -14.97 -10.74 0.93
N PRO A 138 -16.26 -11.11 0.97
CA PRO A 138 -17.28 -10.33 1.68
C PRO A 138 -16.90 -10.12 3.15
N GLY A 139 -17.09 -8.90 3.66
CA GLY A 139 -16.79 -8.52 5.04
C GLY A 139 -15.32 -8.19 5.33
N PHE A 140 -14.45 -8.22 4.32
CA PHE A 140 -13.02 -7.91 4.47
C PHE A 140 -12.55 -6.83 3.50
N HIS A 141 -11.53 -6.07 3.91
CA HIS A 141 -10.94 -4.97 3.13
C HIS A 141 -11.92 -3.85 2.79
N ILE A 142 -12.77 -3.47 3.76
CA ILE A 142 -13.84 -2.50 3.55
C ILE A 142 -13.30 -1.13 3.11
N PHE A 143 -12.20 -0.65 3.71
CA PHE A 143 -11.58 0.62 3.32
C PHE A 143 -11.03 0.59 1.89
N GLU A 144 -10.42 -0.52 1.46
CA GLU A 144 -9.92 -0.67 0.09
C GLU A 144 -11.04 -0.63 -0.96
N LYS A 145 -12.15 -1.30 -0.68
CA LYS A 145 -13.33 -1.35 -1.58
C LYS A 145 -13.97 0.02 -1.80
N MET A 146 -13.86 0.92 -0.83
CA MET A 146 -14.34 2.29 -0.95
C MET A 146 -13.41 3.21 -1.74
N ILE A 147 -12.17 2.79 -2.04
CA ILE A 147 -11.10 3.65 -2.59
C ILE A 147 -10.53 3.17 -3.94
N SER A 148 -10.36 1.86 -4.15
CA SER A 148 -9.59 1.34 -5.28
C SER A 148 -10.15 1.72 -6.66
N GLY A 149 -9.25 2.01 -7.61
CA GLY A 149 -9.59 2.26 -9.01
C GLY A 149 -10.17 1.04 -9.75
N MET A 150 -10.17 -0.15 -9.13
CA MET A 150 -10.94 -1.30 -9.65
C MET A 150 -12.45 -1.00 -9.74
N TYR A 151 -12.95 0.02 -9.02
CA TYR A 151 -14.38 0.31 -8.87
C TYR A 151 -14.80 1.71 -9.35
N MET A 152 -14.02 2.39 -10.21
CA MET A 152 -14.28 3.78 -10.65
C MET A 152 -14.10 3.98 -12.18
N GLY A 153 -14.92 4.81 -12.84
CA GLY A 153 -14.68 5.22 -14.24
C GLY A 153 -15.57 6.37 -14.75
N GLU A 154 -14.98 7.50 -15.20
CA GLU A 154 -15.73 8.76 -15.43
C GLU A 154 -15.49 9.48 -16.78
N LEU A 155 -14.32 9.39 -17.43
CA LEU A 155 -13.98 10.37 -18.48
C LEU A 155 -14.45 10.06 -19.91
N LYS A 156 -15.14 8.94 -20.10
CA LYS A 156 -15.59 8.50 -21.42
C LYS A 156 -17.02 7.99 -21.35
N THR A 157 -17.84 8.57 -20.48
CA THR A 157 -19.13 7.99 -20.10
C THR A 157 -19.97 7.50 -21.27
N MET A 158 -20.15 8.29 -22.33
CA MET A 158 -20.88 7.85 -23.52
C MET A 158 -20.21 6.66 -24.22
N GLN A 159 -18.92 6.76 -24.53
CA GLN A 159 -18.14 5.67 -25.14
C GLN A 159 -18.09 4.41 -24.26
N ILE A 160 -17.99 4.56 -22.93
CA ILE A 160 -17.97 3.46 -21.96
C ILE A 160 -19.35 2.80 -21.92
N LEU A 161 -20.42 3.59 -21.88
CA LEU A 161 -21.79 3.09 -21.91
C LEU A 161 -22.07 2.34 -23.22
N GLU A 162 -21.56 2.82 -24.36
CA GLU A 162 -21.60 2.12 -25.64
C GLU A 162 -20.79 0.82 -25.60
N ASP A 163 -19.55 0.86 -25.10
CA ASP A 163 -18.63 -0.29 -25.02
C ASP A 163 -19.18 -1.41 -24.13
N ILE A 164 -19.97 -1.08 -23.09
CA ILE A 164 -20.63 -2.08 -22.22
C ILE A 164 -22.03 -2.49 -22.72
N GLY A 165 -22.44 -2.01 -23.90
CA GLY A 165 -23.66 -2.44 -24.59
C GLY A 165 -24.95 -1.75 -24.11
N VAL A 166 -24.86 -0.54 -23.55
CA VAL A 166 -26.05 0.27 -23.26
C VAL A 166 -26.57 0.85 -24.57
N GLU A 167 -27.78 0.45 -24.95
CA GLU A 167 -28.47 1.00 -26.13
C GLU A 167 -29.27 2.25 -25.75
N ASN A 168 -29.45 3.17 -26.71
CA ASN A 168 -30.25 4.40 -26.56
C ASN A 168 -29.76 5.38 -25.48
N ILE A 169 -28.44 5.56 -25.36
CA ILE A 169 -27.81 6.45 -24.37
C ILE A 169 -28.25 7.90 -24.60
N THR A 170 -28.79 8.53 -23.55
CA THR A 170 -29.12 9.95 -23.56
C THR A 170 -27.99 10.79 -22.94
N ILE A 171 -28.02 12.10 -23.20
CA ILE A 171 -27.14 13.06 -22.51
C ILE A 171 -27.37 13.02 -21.00
N GLN A 172 -28.64 12.86 -20.57
CA GLN A 172 -29.01 12.76 -19.16
C GLN A 172 -28.36 11.55 -18.49
N ASP A 173 -28.29 10.40 -19.17
CA ASP A 173 -27.59 9.21 -18.65
C ASP A 173 -26.10 9.47 -18.47
N CYS A 174 -25.49 10.17 -19.43
CA CYS A 174 -24.09 10.53 -19.37
C CYS A 174 -23.79 11.48 -18.19
N GLU A 175 -24.67 12.45 -17.95
CA GLU A 175 -24.56 13.39 -16.82
C GLU A 175 -24.73 12.68 -15.47
N ILE A 176 -25.69 11.75 -15.36
CA ILE A 176 -25.92 10.99 -14.13
C ILE A 176 -24.72 10.10 -13.82
N VAL A 177 -24.22 9.35 -14.81
CA VAL A 177 -23.07 8.47 -14.60
C VAL A 177 -21.80 9.27 -14.29
N ALA A 178 -21.57 10.39 -15.00
CA ALA A 178 -20.46 11.28 -14.66
C ALA A 178 -20.59 11.78 -13.20
N TYR A 179 -21.76 12.24 -12.79
CA TYR A 179 -22.00 12.69 -11.42
C TYR A 179 -21.74 11.60 -10.40
N VAL A 180 -22.27 10.38 -10.60
CA VAL A 180 -22.06 9.23 -9.71
C VAL A 180 -20.56 8.92 -9.56
N CYS A 181 -19.83 8.88 -10.67
CA CYS A 181 -18.40 8.63 -10.65
C CYS A 181 -17.63 9.75 -9.95
N SER A 182 -18.02 11.02 -10.15
CA SER A 182 -17.42 12.16 -9.46
C SER A 182 -17.56 12.03 -7.93
N VAL A 183 -18.74 11.59 -7.46
CA VAL A 183 -19.05 11.41 -6.04
C VAL A 183 -18.25 10.25 -5.47
N ILE A 184 -18.18 9.12 -6.18
CA ILE A 184 -17.41 7.93 -5.77
C ILE A 184 -15.92 8.28 -5.67
N SER A 185 -15.35 8.87 -6.72
CA SER A 185 -13.94 9.26 -6.78
C SER A 185 -13.58 10.32 -5.73
N THR A 186 -14.47 11.30 -5.50
CA THR A 186 -14.29 12.32 -4.46
C THR A 186 -14.29 11.70 -3.07
N ARG A 187 -15.25 10.80 -2.78
CA ARG A 187 -15.33 10.10 -1.49
C ARG A 187 -14.06 9.31 -1.24
N ALA A 188 -13.60 8.55 -2.22
CA ALA A 188 -12.38 7.77 -2.11
C ALA A 188 -11.13 8.61 -1.88
N ALA A 189 -11.00 9.72 -2.60
CA ALA A 189 -9.92 10.67 -2.40
C ALA A 189 -9.95 11.26 -0.98
N HIS A 190 -11.13 11.57 -0.44
CA HIS A 190 -11.29 12.07 0.93
C HIS A 190 -10.94 11.03 2.00
N LEU A 191 -11.35 9.78 1.82
CA LEU A 191 -11.01 8.69 2.73
C LEU A 191 -9.50 8.43 2.73
N THR A 192 -8.89 8.39 1.55
CA THR A 192 -7.43 8.28 1.41
C THR A 192 -6.71 9.43 2.10
N ALA A 193 -7.19 10.66 1.88
CA ALA A 193 -6.65 11.85 2.53
C ALA A 193 -6.71 11.75 4.06
N ALA A 194 -7.82 11.29 4.63
CA ALA A 194 -7.94 11.08 6.07
C ALA A 194 -6.91 10.06 6.60
N GLY A 195 -6.67 8.97 5.87
CA GLY A 195 -5.63 7.99 6.20
C GLY A 195 -4.22 8.58 6.17
N ILE A 196 -3.88 9.34 5.12
CA ILE A 196 -2.58 10.01 5.00
C ILE A 196 -2.40 11.05 6.11
N THR A 197 -3.41 11.90 6.35
CA THR A 197 -3.39 12.90 7.43
C THR A 197 -3.21 12.26 8.79
N CYS A 198 -3.84 11.10 9.04
CA CYS A 198 -3.64 10.34 10.28
C CYS A 198 -2.17 9.96 10.47
N LEU A 199 -1.51 9.45 9.43
CA LEU A 199 -0.09 9.09 9.48
C LEU A 199 0.83 10.31 9.62
N LEU A 200 0.55 11.41 8.91
CA LEU A 200 1.29 12.68 9.04
C LEU A 200 1.21 13.21 10.49
N ASN A 201 0.00 13.24 11.05
CA ASN A 201 -0.23 13.63 12.43
C ASN A 201 0.38 12.63 13.42
N ARG A 202 0.47 11.34 13.08
CA ARG A 202 1.14 10.34 13.92
C ARG A 202 2.64 10.56 14.00
N LEU A 203 3.27 10.95 12.88
CA LEU A 203 4.71 11.18 12.79
C LEU A 203 5.18 12.39 13.60
N GLN A 204 4.35 13.43 13.70
CA GLN A 204 4.70 14.71 14.36
C GLN A 204 6.06 15.26 13.87
N LYS A 205 6.33 15.15 12.56
CA LYS A 205 7.53 15.71 11.91
C LYS A 205 7.14 17.01 11.18
N PRO A 206 7.94 18.08 11.24
CA PRO A 206 7.58 19.38 10.65
C PRO A 206 7.28 19.31 9.15
N TYR A 207 8.02 18.48 8.42
CA TYR A 207 7.88 18.29 6.99
C TYR A 207 8.03 16.81 6.64
N VAL A 208 7.08 16.25 5.89
CA VAL A 208 7.10 14.85 5.46
C VAL A 208 6.75 14.72 3.98
N THR A 209 7.58 13.98 3.24
CA THR A 209 7.24 13.54 1.90
C THR A 209 6.44 12.24 1.97
N VAL A 210 5.35 12.18 1.19
CA VAL A 210 4.51 10.99 1.01
C VAL A 210 4.79 10.43 -0.38
N GLY A 211 5.50 9.31 -0.46
CA GLY A 211 5.72 8.58 -1.70
C GLY A 211 4.46 7.84 -2.12
N ILE A 212 3.95 8.08 -3.33
CA ILE A 212 2.72 7.47 -3.84
C ILE A 212 3.01 6.72 -5.15
N ASP A 213 2.51 5.49 -5.25
CA ASP A 213 2.48 4.73 -6.50
C ASP A 213 1.05 4.20 -6.75
N GLY A 214 0.78 3.79 -7.98
CA GLY A 214 -0.47 3.15 -8.39
C GLY A 214 -1.26 3.92 -9.46
N SER A 215 -2.05 3.16 -10.21
CA SER A 215 -2.78 3.64 -11.39
C SER A 215 -3.85 4.68 -11.07
N LEU A 216 -4.51 4.59 -9.92
CA LEU A 216 -5.57 5.54 -9.54
C LEU A 216 -5.00 6.94 -9.35
N PHE A 217 -3.87 7.05 -8.66
CA PHE A 217 -3.20 8.34 -8.48
C PHE A 217 -2.60 8.88 -9.79
N ARG A 218 -2.07 8.00 -10.65
CA ARG A 218 -1.41 8.39 -11.91
C ARG A 218 -2.37 8.81 -13.01
N PHE A 219 -3.46 8.07 -13.19
CA PHE A 219 -4.29 8.16 -14.40
C PHE A 219 -5.66 8.77 -14.16
N HIS A 220 -6.15 8.81 -12.92
CA HIS A 220 -7.43 9.45 -12.65
C HIS A 220 -7.26 10.98 -12.69
N PRO A 221 -8.06 11.70 -13.51
CA PRO A 221 -7.82 13.12 -13.85
C PRO A 221 -7.88 14.08 -12.66
N HIS A 222 -8.64 13.72 -11.63
CA HIS A 222 -8.95 14.62 -10.52
C HIS A 222 -8.56 14.04 -9.16
N PHE A 223 -8.17 12.77 -9.08
CA PHE A 223 -8.04 12.08 -7.79
C PHE A 223 -6.92 12.68 -6.96
N ALA A 224 -5.73 12.85 -7.55
CA ALA A 224 -4.58 13.45 -6.89
C ALA A 224 -4.92 14.84 -6.33
N ARG A 225 -5.55 15.71 -7.14
CA ARG A 225 -5.93 17.07 -6.74
C ARG A 225 -6.94 17.08 -5.60
N ILE A 226 -8.01 16.28 -5.69
CA ILE A 226 -9.07 16.25 -4.66
C ILE A 226 -8.50 15.71 -3.34
N MET A 227 -7.68 14.67 -3.41
CA MET A 227 -7.03 14.08 -2.25
C MET A 227 -6.09 15.10 -1.58
N ASP A 228 -5.22 15.75 -2.35
CA ASP A 228 -4.26 16.75 -1.86
C ASP A 228 -4.99 17.91 -1.16
N GLN A 229 -6.00 18.49 -1.80
CA GLN A 229 -6.84 19.54 -1.20
C GLN A 229 -7.52 19.10 0.10
N LYS A 230 -7.88 17.82 0.23
CA LYS A 230 -8.48 17.31 1.46
C LYS A 230 -7.44 17.09 2.55
N ILE A 231 -6.22 16.64 2.22
CA ILE A 231 -5.13 16.54 3.20
C ILE A 231 -4.84 17.92 3.78
N ASP A 232 -4.72 18.96 2.95
CA ASP A 232 -4.51 20.36 3.38
C ASP A 232 -5.61 20.91 4.32
N GLN A 233 -6.85 20.45 4.13
CA GLN A 233 -7.98 20.83 4.98
C GLN A 233 -7.95 20.12 6.33
N LEU A 234 -7.51 18.86 6.36
CA LEU A 234 -7.50 18.03 7.56
C LEU A 234 -6.21 18.18 8.39
N LEU A 235 -5.10 18.54 7.76
CA LEU A 235 -3.79 18.57 8.40
C LEU A 235 -3.67 19.77 9.36
N PRO A 236 -3.17 19.56 10.59
CA PRO A 236 -2.82 20.65 11.50
C PRO A 236 -1.85 21.64 10.85
N LYS A 237 -2.08 22.95 11.03
CA LYS A 237 -1.31 24.02 10.37
C LYS A 237 0.17 24.09 10.74
N ASN A 238 0.60 23.36 11.76
CA ASN A 238 2.00 23.27 12.20
C ASN A 238 2.78 22.12 11.52
N LEU A 239 2.13 21.36 10.63
CA LEU A 239 2.74 20.28 9.87
C LEU A 239 2.65 20.60 8.38
N GLU A 240 3.70 20.27 7.65
CA GLU A 240 3.79 20.43 6.21
C GLU A 240 4.07 19.09 5.54
N TYR A 241 3.67 18.95 4.27
CA TYR A 241 3.89 17.74 3.50
C TYR A 241 4.06 18.05 2.01
N GLN A 242 4.54 17.05 1.29
CA GLN A 242 4.41 17.00 -0.18
C GLN A 242 4.08 15.59 -0.64
N LEU A 243 3.40 15.48 -1.78
CA LEU A 243 3.15 14.22 -2.46
C LEU A 243 4.20 14.01 -3.54
N MET A 244 4.82 12.83 -3.55
CA MET A 244 5.85 12.47 -4.54
C MET A 244 5.41 11.22 -5.30
N LEU A 245 5.23 11.33 -6.61
CA LEU A 245 4.96 10.18 -7.47
C LEU A 245 6.21 9.28 -7.57
N SER A 246 6.03 7.99 -7.30
CA SER A 246 7.03 6.96 -7.53
C SER A 246 6.75 6.25 -8.85
N GLU A 247 7.64 6.37 -9.84
CA GLU A 247 7.45 5.77 -11.16
C GLU A 247 7.68 4.25 -11.20
N ASP A 248 8.55 3.75 -10.32
CA ASP A 248 8.88 2.32 -10.13
C ASP A 248 9.25 2.11 -8.66
N GLY A 249 8.26 2.24 -7.79
CA GLY A 249 8.47 2.16 -6.35
C GLY A 249 8.91 0.77 -5.92
N SER A 250 8.20 -0.25 -6.41
CA SER A 250 8.43 -1.64 -6.00
C SER A 250 9.77 -2.19 -6.49
N GLY A 251 10.18 -1.93 -7.75
CA GLY A 251 11.43 -2.46 -8.29
C GLY A 251 12.67 -1.81 -7.67
N ARG A 252 12.75 -0.48 -7.72
CA ARG A 252 13.89 0.28 -7.17
C ARG A 252 13.98 0.13 -5.65
N GLY A 253 12.86 0.19 -4.96
CA GLY A 253 12.80 0.00 -3.51
C GLY A 253 13.27 -1.39 -3.09
N ALA A 254 12.83 -2.44 -3.80
CA ALA A 254 13.28 -3.81 -3.53
C ALA A 254 14.79 -3.97 -3.70
N ALA A 255 15.36 -3.41 -4.78
CA ALA A 255 16.81 -3.46 -5.03
C ALA A 255 17.61 -2.76 -3.91
N LEU A 256 17.14 -1.60 -3.44
CA LEU A 256 17.76 -0.87 -2.33
C LEU A 256 17.71 -1.66 -1.02
N VAL A 257 16.55 -2.24 -0.68
CA VAL A 257 16.41 -3.06 0.53
C VAL A 257 17.29 -4.31 0.45
N ALA A 258 17.33 -4.98 -0.70
CA ALA A 258 18.21 -6.13 -0.92
C ALA A 258 19.69 -5.76 -0.76
N ALA A 259 20.14 -4.61 -1.28
CA ALA A 259 21.50 -4.13 -1.12
C ALA A 259 21.87 -3.86 0.35
N VAL A 260 20.96 -3.24 1.12
CA VAL A 260 21.16 -3.01 2.56
C VAL A 260 21.19 -4.33 3.33
N ALA A 261 20.28 -5.26 3.03
CA ALA A 261 20.25 -6.59 3.65
C ALA A 261 21.55 -7.38 3.40
N ARG A 262 22.04 -7.38 2.14
CA ARG A 262 23.32 -8.00 1.76
C ARG A 262 24.49 -7.39 2.53
N ARG A 263 24.54 -6.06 2.66
CA ARG A 263 25.58 -5.36 3.43
C ARG A 263 25.57 -5.76 4.90
N ILE A 264 24.40 -5.76 5.55
CA ILE A 264 24.25 -6.14 6.96
C ILE A 264 24.70 -7.59 7.19
N LYS A 265 24.30 -8.52 6.31
CA LYS A 265 24.74 -9.92 6.37
C LYS A 265 26.26 -10.05 6.24
N ARG A 266 26.89 -9.27 5.35
CA ARG A 266 28.35 -9.27 5.16
C ARG A 266 29.08 -8.78 6.42
N GLU A 267 28.66 -7.65 6.98
CA GLU A 267 29.23 -7.11 8.21
C GLU A 267 29.10 -8.09 9.39
N ALA A 268 27.96 -8.76 9.52
CA ALA A 268 27.76 -9.77 10.55
C ALA A 268 28.71 -10.96 10.40
N ARG A 269 28.94 -11.44 9.17
CA ARG A 269 29.88 -12.53 8.86
C ARG A 269 31.34 -12.14 9.09
N GLU A 270 31.69 -10.87 8.86
CA GLU A 270 33.05 -10.37 9.11
C GLU A 270 33.31 -10.28 10.61
N MET A 271 32.36 -9.77 11.40
CA MET A 271 32.48 -9.76 12.87
C MET A 271 32.56 -11.16 13.49
N SER A 272 31.85 -12.15 12.93
CA SER A 272 31.89 -13.53 13.42
C SER A 272 33.16 -14.29 13.06
N LYS A 273 34.02 -13.74 12.18
CA LYS A 273 35.34 -14.30 11.85
C LYS A 273 36.47 -13.69 12.69
N ILE A 274 36.21 -12.56 13.35
CA ILE A 274 37.18 -11.82 14.16
C ILE A 274 37.12 -12.24 15.64
N ASN A 275 36.00 -12.85 16.07
CA ASN A 275 35.81 -13.47 17.39
C ASN A 275 35.91 -15.00 17.30
#